data_AF-A0A925E1Q6-F1
#
_entry.id   AF-A0A925E1Q6-F1
#
_cell.length_a   1.000
_cell.length_b   1.000
_cell.length_c   1.000
_cell.angle_alpha   90.00
_cell.angle_beta   90.00
_cell.angle_gamma   90.00
#
_symmetry.space_group_name_H-M   'P 1'
#
loop_
_entity.id
_entity.type
_entity.pdbx_description
1 polymer ?
#
loop_
_entity_poly.entity_id
_entity_poly.type
_entity_poly.pdbx_seq_one_letter_code
_entity_poly.pdbx_strand_id
1 'polypeptide(L)'
;MKGILIAVLLACTVNVFAQKNISEIKPLPNEKWYGVYTAKAFCNTPLKDLTFQPYEANEKKNDLFKDNRGNQAAPLFVSNKGRYVWLDSLFAFEFKEGILIIHSNETSIQANAAGNTLRDAYIAAKDKHFPASGKTPNELMFTKPQYNMWIELNFYQTQEKVLKYADDVLENGFSPGTFMIDDNWSNAYGTFEFDARTFPDPKKMLDELHSKGFKVMLWLTPFVSPDSKNFRELSKQGALVLRKDNKKPMLVKWWEGYSACLDLTKPVAVNWLRTQLKDLQKKYGVDGFKFDAADFDFYTKGSPIFPN
;
A
#
# COMPACT_ATOMS: atom_id res chain seq x y z
N MET A 1 -19.24 -31.06 53.53
CA MET A 1 -19.61 -30.41 52.26
C MET A 1 -18.90 -29.08 52.17
N LYS A 2 -17.84 -29.00 51.34
CA LYS A 2 -17.07 -27.77 51.09
C LYS A 2 -17.81 -26.96 50.01
N GLY A 3 -18.29 -25.77 50.36
CA GLY A 3 -18.88 -24.84 49.40
C GLY A 3 -17.77 -24.09 48.65
N ILE A 4 -17.68 -24.28 47.34
CA ILE A 4 -16.80 -23.53 46.45
C ILE A 4 -17.54 -22.26 46.05
N LEU A 5 -17.01 -21.09 46.45
CA LEU A 5 -17.49 -19.79 46.01
C LEU A 5 -16.87 -19.51 44.63
N ILE A 6 -17.64 -19.63 43.56
CA ILE A 6 -17.22 -19.25 42.21
C ILE A 6 -17.40 -17.74 42.08
N ALA A 7 -16.29 -16.99 42.10
CA ALA A 7 -16.28 -15.58 41.74
C ALA A 7 -16.34 -15.47 40.22
N VAL A 8 -17.49 -15.03 39.68
CA VAL A 8 -17.63 -14.69 38.27
C VAL A 8 -17.02 -13.31 38.06
N LEU A 9 -15.81 -13.28 37.48
CA LEU A 9 -15.20 -12.05 36.98
C LEU A 9 -15.96 -11.59 35.73
N LEU A 10 -16.82 -10.59 35.90
CA LEU A 10 -17.43 -9.86 34.79
C LEU A 10 -16.33 -9.06 34.09
N ALA A 11 -15.83 -9.56 32.95
CA ALA A 11 -14.97 -8.79 32.08
C ALA A 11 -15.80 -7.72 31.37
N CYS A 12 -15.92 -6.54 32.00
CA CYS A 12 -16.42 -5.35 31.33
C CYS A 12 -15.41 -4.96 30.25
N THR A 13 -15.68 -5.36 29.00
CA THR A 13 -15.03 -4.78 27.83
C THR A 13 -15.53 -3.36 27.68
N VAL A 14 -14.77 -2.41 28.23
CA VAL A 14 -14.97 -1.00 27.94
C VAL A 14 -14.65 -0.81 26.47
N ASN A 15 -15.69 -0.70 25.64
CA ASN A 15 -15.53 -0.15 24.30
C ASN A 15 -15.11 1.31 24.48
N VAL A 16 -13.80 1.55 24.49
CA VAL A 16 -13.23 2.88 24.42
C VAL A 16 -13.53 3.39 23.02
N PHE A 17 -14.69 4.03 22.86
CA PHE A 17 -14.85 4.98 21.77
C PHE A 17 -13.81 6.07 22.02
N ALA A 18 -12.73 6.05 21.25
CA ALA A 18 -11.69 7.06 21.35
C ALA A 18 -12.33 8.45 21.20
N GLN A 19 -12.25 9.26 22.25
CA GLN A 19 -12.72 10.63 22.21
C GLN A 19 -11.84 11.40 21.22
N LYS A 20 -12.45 11.92 20.16
CA LYS A 20 -11.72 12.75 19.18
C LYS A 20 -11.35 14.06 19.83
N ASN A 21 -10.06 14.25 20.05
CA ASN A 21 -9.47 15.47 20.56
C ASN A 21 -9.19 16.44 19.41
N ILE A 22 -9.35 17.73 19.69
CA ILE A 22 -9.08 18.81 18.75
C ILE A 22 -7.84 19.55 19.23
N SER A 23 -6.86 19.71 18.35
CA SER A 23 -5.66 20.52 18.58
C SER A 23 -5.60 21.64 17.56
N GLU A 24 -5.32 22.86 18.00
CA GLU A 24 -5.22 24.04 17.15
C GLU A 24 -3.78 24.56 17.12
N ILE A 25 -3.21 24.63 15.94
CA ILE A 25 -1.86 25.12 15.70
C ILE A 25 -1.96 26.48 15.02
N LYS A 26 -1.65 27.52 15.79
CA LYS A 26 -1.68 28.90 15.29
C LYS A 26 -0.58 29.13 14.25
N PRO A 27 -0.89 29.86 13.14
CA PRO A 27 0.09 30.15 12.11
C PRO A 27 1.10 31.19 12.58
N LEU A 28 2.31 31.12 12.02
CA LEU A 28 3.27 32.21 12.03
C LEU A 28 3.06 33.14 10.83
N PRO A 29 3.58 34.38 10.85
CA PRO A 29 3.48 35.30 9.71
C PRO A 29 4.05 34.69 8.42
N ASN A 30 3.23 34.65 7.36
CA ASN A 30 3.56 34.07 6.05
C ASN A 30 3.97 32.59 6.11
N GLU A 31 3.46 31.84 7.08
CA GLU A 31 3.68 30.41 7.16
C GLU A 31 2.81 29.64 6.18
N LYS A 32 3.41 28.62 5.57
CA LYS A 32 2.78 27.71 4.63
C LYS A 32 3.14 26.28 5.00
N TRP A 33 2.13 25.41 4.98
CA TRP A 33 2.25 24.01 5.36
C TRP A 33 2.19 23.10 4.12
N TYR A 34 2.95 22.00 4.18
CA TYR A 34 3.12 20.97 3.16
C TYR A 34 3.12 19.59 3.82
N GLY A 35 3.02 18.51 3.04
CA GLY A 35 3.02 17.13 3.53
C GLY A 35 1.61 16.53 3.62
N VAL A 36 1.41 15.50 4.42
CA VAL A 36 0.17 14.72 4.49
C VAL A 36 -0.17 13.94 3.23
N TYR A 37 -0.55 14.60 2.14
CA TYR A 37 -0.80 13.96 0.86
C TYR A 37 0.37 14.19 -0.10
N THR A 38 0.71 13.18 -0.92
CA THR A 38 1.68 13.35 -2.01
C THR A 38 1.21 14.39 -3.03
N ALA A 39 -0.09 14.40 -3.32
CA ALA A 39 -0.77 15.43 -4.11
C ALA A 39 -2.17 15.68 -3.54
N LYS A 40 -2.69 16.91 -3.65
CA LYS A 40 -4.07 17.23 -3.23
C LYS A 40 -5.07 16.88 -4.35
N ALA A 41 -4.91 15.72 -4.98
CA ALA A 41 -5.69 15.28 -6.12
C ALA A 41 -5.67 13.76 -6.27
N PHE A 42 -6.71 13.21 -6.92
CA PHE A 42 -6.79 11.79 -7.23
C PHE A 42 -5.99 11.44 -8.50
N CYS A 43 -5.57 10.17 -8.61
CA CYS A 43 -5.08 9.63 -9.87
C CYS A 43 -6.06 9.95 -11.02
N ASN A 44 -5.54 10.28 -12.20
CA ASN A 44 -6.30 10.74 -13.38
C ASN A 44 -7.03 12.08 -13.25
N THR A 45 -6.79 12.86 -12.19
CA THR A 45 -7.25 14.27 -12.16
C THR A 45 -6.53 15.04 -13.29
N PRO A 46 -7.26 15.73 -14.19
CA PRO A 46 -6.63 16.51 -15.25
C PRO A 46 -5.65 17.54 -14.68
N LEU A 47 -4.52 17.75 -15.35
CA LEU A 47 -3.45 18.66 -14.89
C LEU A 47 -3.98 20.06 -14.52
N LYS A 48 -4.93 20.59 -15.30
CA LYS A 48 -5.57 21.89 -15.07
C LYS A 48 -6.39 21.95 -13.77
N ASP A 49 -6.84 20.80 -13.28
CA ASP A 49 -7.68 20.65 -12.09
C ASP A 49 -6.85 20.15 -10.88
N LEU A 50 -5.54 19.94 -11.05
CA LEU A 50 -4.64 19.57 -9.96
C LEU A 50 -4.42 20.76 -9.05
N THR A 51 -4.74 20.56 -7.76
CA THR A 51 -4.28 21.48 -6.72
C THR A 51 -2.99 20.94 -6.11
N PHE A 52 -1.97 21.80 -6.06
CA PHE A 52 -0.68 21.47 -5.45
C PHE A 52 -0.60 22.09 -4.06
N GLN A 53 0.35 21.58 -3.28
CA GLN A 53 0.71 22.21 -2.01
C GLN A 53 1.52 23.48 -2.28
N PRO A 54 1.46 24.48 -1.39
CA PRO A 54 1.03 24.41 0.02
C PRO A 54 -0.48 24.32 0.26
N TYR A 55 -0.86 24.02 1.50
CA TYR A 55 -2.23 24.19 1.98
C TYR A 55 -2.57 25.68 2.10
N GLU A 56 -3.77 26.06 1.67
CA GLU A 56 -4.27 27.42 1.76
C GLU A 56 -4.81 27.75 3.17
N ALA A 57 -5.04 29.03 3.44
CA ALA A 57 -5.51 29.47 4.76
C ALA A 57 -6.88 28.88 5.15
N ASN A 58 -7.70 28.52 4.16
CA ASN A 58 -9.00 27.88 4.35
C ASN A 58 -9.07 26.60 3.53
N GLU A 59 -8.87 25.47 4.19
CA GLU A 59 -8.94 24.14 3.58
C GLU A 59 -10.08 23.36 4.23
N LYS A 60 -10.88 22.71 3.39
CA LYS A 60 -11.94 21.83 3.88
C LYS A 60 -11.34 20.69 4.68
N LYS A 61 -12.15 20.11 5.57
CA LYS A 61 -11.76 18.95 6.36
C LYS A 61 -11.39 17.77 5.47
N ASN A 62 -10.19 17.26 5.67
CA ASN A 62 -9.64 16.04 5.08
C ASN A 62 -9.50 14.98 6.18
N ASP A 63 -9.80 13.72 5.88
CA ASP A 63 -9.81 12.63 6.86
C ASP A 63 -8.98 11.46 6.35
N LEU A 64 -7.77 11.28 6.90
CA LEU A 64 -6.84 10.23 6.48
C LEU A 64 -7.36 8.81 6.75
N PHE A 65 -8.36 8.66 7.63
CA PHE A 65 -9.01 7.35 7.82
C PHE A 65 -9.91 6.96 6.66
N LYS A 66 -10.24 7.89 5.76
CA LYS A 66 -11.26 7.74 4.72
C LYS A 66 -10.81 8.14 3.33
N ASP A 67 -9.75 8.92 3.21
CA ASP A 67 -9.27 9.43 1.92
C ASP A 67 -7.75 9.64 1.96
N ASN A 68 -7.02 8.84 1.15
CA ASN A 68 -5.60 9.01 0.88
C ASN A 68 -5.31 9.63 -0.50
N ARG A 69 -6.34 10.15 -1.18
CA ARG A 69 -6.32 10.70 -2.54
C ARG A 69 -5.96 9.69 -3.63
N GLY A 70 -6.27 8.41 -3.41
CA GLY A 70 -6.00 7.33 -4.36
C GLY A 70 -4.51 7.10 -4.61
N ASN A 71 -3.67 7.42 -3.62
CA ASN A 71 -2.23 7.21 -3.69
C ASN A 71 -1.65 7.04 -2.27
N GLN A 72 -0.70 7.90 -1.86
CA GLN A 72 0.00 7.80 -0.59
C GLN A 72 -0.29 9.00 0.30
N ALA A 73 -0.41 8.72 1.59
CA ALA A 73 -0.47 9.73 2.63
C ALA A 73 0.46 9.35 3.79
N ALA A 74 1.06 10.36 4.43
CA ALA A 74 1.94 10.20 5.57
C ALA A 74 1.54 11.21 6.66
N PRO A 75 1.48 10.83 7.95
CA PRO A 75 1.01 11.71 9.02
C PRO A 75 2.04 12.79 9.43
N LEU A 76 2.57 13.53 8.46
CA LEU A 76 3.61 14.55 8.61
C LEU A 76 3.21 15.84 7.90
N PHE A 77 3.19 16.93 8.65
CA PHE A 77 3.26 18.28 8.08
C PHE A 77 4.66 18.87 8.26
N VAL A 78 5.11 19.62 7.26
CA VAL A 78 6.30 20.48 7.34
C VAL A 78 5.95 21.90 6.88
N SER A 79 6.55 22.89 7.53
CA SER A 79 6.29 24.30 7.28
C SER A 79 7.52 25.03 6.77
N ASN A 80 7.30 26.05 5.93
CA ASN A 80 8.36 26.95 5.45
C ASN A 80 9.01 27.81 6.55
N LYS A 81 8.57 27.69 7.80
CA LYS A 81 9.15 28.31 8.99
C LYS A 81 9.94 27.32 9.85
N GLY A 82 10.30 26.16 9.30
CA GLY A 82 11.08 25.16 10.03
C GLY A 82 10.32 24.51 11.18
N ARG A 83 8.99 24.41 11.05
CA ARG A 83 8.15 23.66 11.98
C ARG A 83 7.65 22.36 11.35
N TYR A 84 7.42 21.34 12.16
CA TYR A 84 6.77 20.11 11.71
C TYR A 84 5.71 19.63 12.72
N VAL A 85 4.74 18.88 12.22
CA VAL A 85 3.75 18.16 13.03
C VAL A 85 3.79 16.70 12.63
N TRP A 86 3.93 15.80 13.58
CA TRP A 86 3.94 14.36 13.38
C TRP A 86 2.94 13.69 14.31
N LEU A 87 2.26 12.66 13.82
CA LEU A 87 1.43 11.77 14.62
C LEU A 87 1.75 10.32 14.25
N ASP A 88 1.74 9.43 15.24
CA ASP A 88 1.92 7.98 15.00
C ASP A 88 0.64 7.33 14.46
N SER A 89 -0.50 8.01 14.62
CA SER A 89 -1.80 7.58 14.12
C SER A 89 -2.31 8.46 12.97
N LEU A 90 -3.23 7.91 12.18
CA LEU A 90 -3.97 8.70 11.19
C LEU A 90 -4.83 9.76 11.90
N PHE A 91 -5.10 10.86 11.20
CA PHE A 91 -5.89 11.97 11.73
C PHE A 91 -6.73 12.63 10.64
N ALA A 92 -7.69 13.45 11.05
CA ALA A 92 -8.35 14.40 10.15
C ALA A 92 -7.85 15.81 10.43
N PHE A 93 -7.81 16.65 9.40
CA PHE A 93 -7.34 18.03 9.54
C PHE A 93 -8.13 19.00 8.65
N GLU A 94 -8.12 20.26 9.03
CA GLU A 94 -8.65 21.38 8.23
C GLU A 94 -7.82 22.63 8.50
N PHE A 95 -7.92 23.62 7.61
CA PHE A 95 -7.38 24.95 7.86
C PHE A 95 -8.52 25.96 7.94
N LYS A 96 -8.53 26.79 8.97
CA LYS A 96 -9.46 27.92 9.11
C LYS A 96 -8.67 29.17 9.45
N GLU A 97 -8.72 30.17 8.57
CA GLU A 97 -7.99 31.44 8.75
C GLU A 97 -6.49 31.22 9.04
N GLY A 98 -5.89 30.20 8.41
CA GLY A 98 -4.50 29.79 8.59
C GLY A 98 -4.22 28.93 9.83
N ILE A 99 -5.18 28.73 10.72
CA ILE A 99 -5.07 27.83 11.86
C ILE A 99 -5.18 26.39 11.37
N LEU A 100 -4.16 25.58 11.63
CA LEU A 100 -4.20 24.14 11.39
C LEU A 100 -4.95 23.47 12.54
N ILE A 101 -6.10 22.88 12.23
CA ILE A 101 -6.95 22.19 13.19
C ILE A 101 -6.82 20.68 12.95
N ILE A 102 -6.36 19.96 13.96
CA ILE A 102 -6.15 18.51 13.91
C ILE A 102 -7.18 17.82 14.79
N HIS A 103 -7.87 16.83 14.21
CA HIS A 103 -8.83 15.94 14.84
C HIS A 103 -8.21 14.56 14.95
N SER A 104 -7.81 14.14 16.15
CA SER A 104 -7.15 12.84 16.37
C SER A 104 -7.57 12.21 17.69
N ASN A 105 -7.14 10.99 17.95
CA ASN A 105 -7.32 10.36 19.26
C ASN A 105 -6.24 10.80 20.28
N GLU A 106 -5.19 11.45 19.81
CA GLU A 106 -4.08 11.95 20.62
C GLU A 106 -4.41 13.33 21.21
N THR A 107 -3.94 13.60 22.43
CA THR A 107 -4.15 14.89 23.10
C THR A 107 -2.97 15.83 22.87
N SER A 108 -3.26 17.14 22.77
CA SER A 108 -2.26 18.21 22.79
C SER A 108 -1.19 18.14 21.69
N ILE A 109 -1.61 17.96 20.43
CA ILE A 109 -0.70 17.99 19.28
C ILE A 109 -0.17 19.40 19.06
N GLN A 110 1.15 19.52 18.90
CA GLN A 110 1.83 20.80 18.72
C GLN A 110 2.75 20.78 17.50
N ALA A 111 3.02 21.96 16.96
CA ALA A 111 4.07 22.17 15.98
C ALA A 111 5.44 22.23 16.67
N ASN A 112 6.34 21.34 16.29
CA ASN A 112 7.70 21.30 16.78
C ASN A 112 8.55 22.28 15.96
N ALA A 113 9.20 23.25 16.62
CA ALA A 113 10.17 24.12 15.97
C ALA A 113 11.52 23.40 15.85
N ALA A 114 12.07 23.34 14.63
CA ALA A 114 13.26 22.57 14.32
C ALA A 114 14.27 23.30 13.41
N GLY A 115 14.00 24.57 13.07
CA GLY A 115 14.88 25.40 12.25
C GLY A 115 14.09 26.53 11.62
N ASN A 116 14.51 26.96 10.42
CA ASN A 116 13.88 28.08 9.71
C ASN A 116 13.39 27.73 8.31
N THR A 117 13.62 26.49 7.85
CA THR A 117 13.31 26.05 6.48
C THR A 117 12.51 24.75 6.45
N LEU A 118 11.87 24.44 5.31
CA LEU A 118 11.23 23.13 5.07
C LEU A 118 12.20 21.96 5.28
N ARG A 119 13.47 22.15 4.86
CA ARG A 119 14.51 21.13 5.00
C ARG A 119 14.81 20.83 6.46
N ASP A 120 14.93 21.86 7.30
CA ASP A 120 15.21 21.68 8.73
C ASP A 120 14.08 20.92 9.42
N ALA A 121 12.83 21.33 9.13
CA ALA A 121 11.63 20.66 9.63
C ALA A 121 11.59 19.18 9.23
N TYR A 122 11.83 18.87 7.95
CA TYR A 122 11.81 17.50 7.45
C TYR A 122 12.93 16.64 8.05
N ILE A 123 14.17 17.15 8.11
CA ILE A 123 15.31 16.40 8.68
C ILE A 123 15.04 16.06 10.14
N ALA A 124 14.59 17.04 10.94
CA ALA A 124 14.28 16.81 12.34
C ALA A 124 13.13 15.81 12.54
N ALA A 125 12.07 15.90 11.73
CA ALA A 125 10.97 14.95 11.75
C ALA A 125 11.45 13.53 11.39
N LYS A 126 12.23 13.39 10.32
CA LYS A 126 12.81 12.13 9.85
C LYS A 126 13.72 11.50 10.91
N ASP A 127 14.66 12.26 11.45
CA ASP A 127 15.63 11.75 12.44
C ASP A 127 14.94 11.28 13.72
N LYS A 128 13.86 11.95 14.13
CA LYS A 128 13.13 11.63 15.36
C LYS A 128 12.11 10.50 15.20
N HIS A 129 11.35 10.49 14.09
CA HIS A 129 10.13 9.68 13.99
C HIS A 129 10.21 8.54 12.99
N PHE A 130 10.97 8.69 11.91
CA PHE A 130 11.12 7.67 10.87
C PHE A 130 12.55 7.64 10.34
N PRO A 131 13.55 7.36 11.21
CA PRO A 131 14.93 7.32 10.78
C PRO A 131 15.12 6.23 9.74
N ALA A 132 16.04 6.47 8.79
CA ALA A 132 16.40 5.45 7.82
C ALA A 132 16.86 4.19 8.55
N SER A 133 16.36 3.03 8.16
CA SER A 133 16.68 1.74 8.80
C SER A 133 18.14 1.31 8.62
N GLY A 134 18.93 2.05 7.82
CA GLY A 134 20.26 1.67 7.37
C GLY A 134 20.27 0.51 6.38
N LYS A 135 19.10 -0.02 5.99
CA LYS A 135 18.97 -1.08 5.00
C LYS A 135 18.56 -0.48 3.66
N THR A 136 19.43 -0.61 2.66
CA THR A 136 19.10 -0.25 1.28
C THR A 136 18.33 -1.40 0.64
N PRO A 137 17.27 -1.13 -0.15
CA PRO A 137 16.70 -2.14 -1.03
C PRO A 137 17.77 -2.70 -1.97
N ASN A 138 17.51 -3.85 -2.60
CA ASN A 138 18.51 -4.51 -3.47
C ASN A 138 19.10 -3.51 -4.48
N GLU A 139 20.43 -3.36 -4.47
CA GLU A 139 21.17 -2.37 -5.25
C GLU A 139 20.89 -2.45 -6.75
N LEU A 140 20.55 -3.64 -7.26
CA LEU A 140 20.15 -3.83 -8.66
C LEU A 140 18.95 -2.98 -9.06
N MET A 141 18.05 -2.65 -8.13
CA MET A 141 16.91 -1.77 -8.39
C MET A 141 17.32 -0.32 -8.68
N PHE A 142 18.54 0.09 -8.34
CA PHE A 142 19.02 1.45 -8.55
C PHE A 142 20.17 1.53 -9.57
N THR A 143 20.91 0.45 -9.74
CA THR A 143 22.13 0.41 -10.57
C THR A 143 21.96 -0.28 -11.91
N LYS A 144 20.84 -1.00 -12.10
CA LYS A 144 20.49 -1.67 -13.36
C LYS A 144 19.10 -1.24 -13.82
N PRO A 145 18.81 -1.35 -15.13
CA PRO A 145 17.48 -1.04 -15.64
C PRO A 145 16.41 -1.96 -15.05
N GLN A 146 15.21 -1.41 -14.88
CA GLN A 146 14.01 -2.17 -14.54
C GLN A 146 13.10 -2.16 -15.76
N TYR A 147 12.81 -3.34 -16.30
CA TYR A 147 11.93 -3.50 -17.45
C TYR A 147 10.59 -4.04 -16.99
N ASN A 148 9.55 -3.27 -17.24
CA ASN A 148 8.19 -3.68 -16.99
C ASN A 148 7.51 -4.04 -18.32
N MET A 149 7.02 -5.28 -18.41
CA MET A 149 6.47 -5.82 -19.66
C MET A 149 5.03 -5.36 -19.94
N TRP A 150 4.41 -4.58 -19.06
CA TRP A 150 3.04 -4.07 -19.26
C TRP A 150 2.92 -3.18 -20.50
N ILE A 151 3.91 -2.32 -20.76
CA ILE A 151 3.86 -1.39 -21.90
C ILE A 151 3.92 -2.16 -23.23
N GLU A 152 4.75 -3.20 -23.31
CA GLU A 152 5.01 -3.92 -24.56
C GLU A 152 4.05 -5.10 -24.76
N LEU A 153 3.88 -5.93 -23.73
CA LEU A 153 3.14 -7.18 -23.81
C LEU A 153 1.72 -7.07 -23.26
N ASN A 154 1.46 -6.05 -22.42
CA ASN A 154 0.18 -5.78 -21.78
C ASN A 154 -0.42 -7.07 -21.17
N PHE A 155 -1.59 -7.50 -21.63
CA PHE A 155 -2.29 -8.70 -21.16
C PHE A 155 -1.83 -10.03 -21.80
N TYR A 156 -0.89 -10.00 -22.76
CA TYR A 156 -0.49 -11.16 -23.56
C TYR A 156 0.89 -11.69 -23.17
N GLN A 157 1.15 -11.75 -21.87
CA GLN A 157 2.37 -12.35 -21.32
C GLN A 157 2.38 -13.86 -21.64
N THR A 158 3.41 -14.32 -22.34
CA THR A 158 3.64 -15.74 -22.64
C THR A 158 5.12 -16.03 -22.49
N GLN A 159 5.48 -17.27 -22.22
CA GLN A 159 6.88 -17.66 -22.06
C GLN A 159 7.75 -17.28 -23.26
N GLU A 160 7.25 -17.52 -24.48
CA GLU A 160 7.95 -17.16 -25.72
C GLU A 160 8.19 -15.63 -25.80
N LYS A 161 7.16 -14.82 -25.56
CA LYS A 161 7.28 -13.36 -25.63
C LYS A 161 8.18 -12.78 -24.55
N VAL A 162 8.15 -13.36 -23.34
CA VAL A 162 9.03 -12.95 -22.24
C VAL A 162 10.50 -13.20 -22.60
N LEU A 163 10.81 -14.39 -23.14
CA LEU A 163 12.17 -14.72 -23.59
C LEU A 163 12.60 -13.85 -24.77
N LYS A 164 11.72 -13.66 -25.75
CA LYS A 164 11.98 -12.77 -26.89
C LYS A 164 12.28 -11.34 -26.44
N TYR A 165 11.53 -10.80 -25.48
CA TYR A 165 11.80 -9.47 -24.93
C TYR A 165 13.19 -9.40 -24.27
N ALA A 166 13.63 -10.48 -23.61
CA ALA A 166 14.99 -10.60 -23.07
C ALA A 166 16.06 -10.51 -24.16
N ASP A 167 15.86 -11.25 -25.24
CA ASP A 167 16.78 -11.26 -26.38
C ASP A 167 16.83 -9.89 -27.04
N ASP A 168 15.68 -9.28 -27.30
CA ASP A 168 15.59 -7.95 -27.91
C ASP A 168 16.32 -6.89 -27.07
N VAL A 169 16.21 -6.94 -25.73
CA VAL A 169 16.95 -6.04 -24.83
C VAL A 169 18.47 -6.18 -25.04
N LEU A 170 18.97 -7.41 -25.08
CA LEU A 170 20.41 -7.66 -25.23
C LEU A 170 20.91 -7.35 -26.65
N GLU A 171 20.17 -7.73 -27.67
CA GLU A 171 20.49 -7.47 -29.08
C GLU A 171 20.54 -5.98 -29.41
N ASN A 172 19.73 -5.17 -28.72
CA ASN A 172 19.77 -3.71 -28.84
C ASN A 172 20.83 -3.05 -27.93
N GLY A 173 21.72 -3.83 -27.32
CA GLY A 173 22.86 -3.32 -26.55
C GLY A 173 22.51 -2.79 -25.16
N PHE A 174 21.30 -3.04 -24.66
CA PHE A 174 20.95 -2.70 -23.29
C PHE A 174 21.49 -3.74 -22.30
N SER A 175 21.84 -3.28 -21.10
CA SER A 175 22.32 -4.18 -20.05
C SER A 175 21.19 -5.00 -19.43
N PRO A 176 21.44 -6.26 -19.03
CA PRO A 176 20.46 -7.01 -18.26
C PRO A 176 20.20 -6.31 -16.92
N GLY A 177 18.99 -6.54 -16.39
CA GLY A 177 18.51 -5.93 -15.16
C GLY A 177 17.35 -6.71 -14.57
N THR A 178 16.37 -6.01 -14.00
CA THR A 178 15.20 -6.64 -13.40
C THR A 178 14.03 -6.64 -14.37
N PHE A 179 13.45 -7.81 -14.62
CA PHE A 179 12.23 -8.01 -15.38
C PHE A 179 11.03 -8.15 -14.46
N MET A 180 9.96 -7.43 -14.77
CA MET A 180 8.67 -7.59 -14.14
C MET A 180 7.73 -8.22 -15.16
N ILE A 181 7.43 -9.51 -14.98
CA ILE A 181 6.35 -10.17 -15.70
C ILE A 181 5.06 -9.64 -15.08
N ASP A 182 4.35 -8.85 -15.87
CA ASP A 182 3.15 -8.14 -15.41
C ASP A 182 1.92 -9.06 -15.51
N ASP A 183 0.73 -8.48 -15.53
CA ASP A 183 -0.56 -9.17 -15.48
C ASP A 183 -0.71 -10.40 -16.42
N ASN A 184 -1.60 -11.34 -16.07
CA ASN A 184 -1.92 -12.58 -16.80
C ASN A 184 -0.80 -13.63 -16.91
N TRP A 185 0.23 -13.57 -16.06
CA TRP A 185 1.16 -14.70 -15.89
C TRP A 185 0.50 -15.92 -15.21
N SER A 186 -0.58 -15.68 -14.47
CA SER A 186 -1.37 -16.66 -13.74
C SER A 186 -2.72 -16.90 -14.40
N ASN A 187 -3.31 -18.09 -14.22
CA ASN A 187 -4.58 -18.46 -14.86
C ASN A 187 -5.82 -17.72 -14.31
N ALA A 188 -5.71 -17.22 -13.08
CA ALA A 188 -6.70 -16.40 -12.39
C ALA A 188 -6.01 -15.62 -11.26
N TYR A 189 -6.66 -14.55 -10.80
CA TYR A 189 -6.14 -13.73 -9.72
C TYR A 189 -6.14 -14.48 -8.38
N GLY A 190 -5.01 -14.43 -7.68
CA GLY A 190 -4.84 -15.05 -6.38
C GLY A 190 -4.66 -16.57 -6.39
N THR A 191 -4.37 -17.20 -7.53
CA THR A 191 -3.99 -18.63 -7.57
C THR A 191 -2.50 -18.87 -7.30
N PHE A 192 -1.65 -17.87 -7.58
CA PHE A 192 -0.19 -17.90 -7.34
C PHE A 192 0.50 -19.08 -8.05
N GLU A 193 0.12 -19.32 -9.31
CA GLU A 193 0.63 -20.41 -10.13
C GLU A 193 0.67 -19.95 -11.59
N PHE A 194 1.73 -20.29 -12.32
CA PHE A 194 1.83 -19.93 -13.73
C PHE A 194 0.75 -20.67 -14.54
N ASP A 195 0.12 -19.97 -15.49
CA ASP A 195 -0.79 -20.63 -16.42
C ASP A 195 0.00 -21.50 -17.41
N ALA A 196 -0.09 -22.82 -17.26
CA ALA A 196 0.61 -23.77 -18.12
C ALA A 196 0.28 -23.64 -19.62
N ARG A 197 -0.83 -22.99 -19.98
CA ARG A 197 -1.22 -22.75 -21.38
C ARG A 197 -0.36 -21.68 -22.05
N THR A 198 0.08 -20.67 -21.29
CA THR A 198 0.88 -19.54 -21.78
C THR A 198 2.34 -19.62 -21.32
N PHE A 199 2.59 -20.34 -20.21
CA PHE A 199 3.89 -20.62 -19.63
C PHE A 199 4.04 -22.15 -19.43
N PRO A 200 4.36 -22.90 -20.49
CA PRO A 200 4.44 -24.36 -20.42
C PRO A 200 5.60 -24.89 -19.56
N ASP A 201 6.69 -24.12 -19.42
CA ASP A 201 7.84 -24.46 -18.58
C ASP A 201 8.44 -23.20 -17.92
N PRO A 202 7.75 -22.64 -16.92
CA PRO A 202 8.17 -21.39 -16.27
C PRO A 202 9.51 -21.54 -15.54
N LYS A 203 9.86 -22.74 -15.05
CA LYS A 203 11.16 -22.97 -14.42
C LYS A 203 12.30 -22.81 -15.43
N LYS A 204 12.18 -23.45 -16.59
CA LYS A 204 13.16 -23.31 -17.66
C LYS A 204 13.25 -21.88 -18.17
N MET A 205 12.12 -21.18 -18.30
CA MET A 205 12.10 -19.77 -18.67
C MET A 205 12.91 -18.92 -17.68
N LEU A 206 12.69 -19.09 -16.37
CA LEU A 206 13.43 -18.33 -15.36
C LEU A 206 14.92 -18.68 -15.34
N ASP A 207 15.27 -19.96 -15.48
CA ASP A 207 16.67 -20.37 -15.58
C ASP A 207 17.39 -19.74 -16.78
N GLU A 208 16.70 -19.67 -17.92
CA GLU A 208 17.23 -19.05 -19.13
C GLU A 208 17.42 -17.53 -18.95
N LEU A 209 16.43 -16.83 -18.38
CA LEU A 209 16.55 -15.41 -18.05
C LEU A 209 17.70 -15.14 -17.07
N HIS A 210 17.83 -15.97 -16.03
CA HIS A 210 18.94 -15.87 -15.08
C HIS A 210 20.30 -16.10 -15.72
N SER A 211 20.40 -17.06 -16.66
CA SER A 211 21.64 -17.33 -17.40
C SER A 211 22.10 -16.14 -18.26
N LYS A 212 21.13 -15.30 -18.70
CA LYS A 212 21.35 -14.04 -19.43
C LYS A 212 21.60 -12.85 -18.50
N GLY A 213 21.63 -13.07 -17.18
CA GLY A 213 21.92 -12.04 -16.17
C GLY A 213 20.69 -11.26 -15.69
N PHE A 214 19.47 -11.64 -16.08
CA PHE A 214 18.26 -10.98 -15.60
C PHE A 214 17.86 -11.46 -14.21
N LYS A 215 17.14 -10.60 -13.49
CA LYS A 215 16.37 -10.94 -12.29
C LYS A 215 14.88 -10.88 -12.62
N VAL A 216 14.07 -11.76 -12.06
CA VAL A 216 12.65 -11.88 -12.43
C VAL A 216 11.74 -11.61 -11.24
N MET A 217 10.87 -10.64 -11.40
CA MET A 217 9.80 -10.28 -10.47
C MET A 217 8.43 -10.57 -11.10
N LEU A 218 7.46 -10.91 -10.26
CA LEU A 218 6.07 -11.10 -10.69
C LEU A 218 5.16 -10.00 -10.14
N TRP A 219 4.25 -9.50 -10.97
CA TRP A 219 3.18 -8.61 -10.55
C TRP A 219 2.08 -9.38 -9.81
N LEU A 220 1.58 -8.80 -8.72
CA LEU A 220 0.61 -9.41 -7.83
C LEU A 220 -0.33 -8.36 -7.24
N THR A 221 -1.56 -8.77 -6.96
CA THR A 221 -2.57 -7.99 -6.24
C THR A 221 -3.05 -8.75 -5.00
N PRO A 222 -3.70 -8.07 -4.03
CA PRO A 222 -4.30 -8.76 -2.87
C PRO A 222 -5.61 -9.48 -3.23
N PHE A 223 -5.97 -9.57 -4.51
CA PHE A 223 -7.26 -10.10 -4.95
C PHE A 223 -7.23 -11.58 -5.25
N VAL A 224 -8.35 -12.23 -4.93
CA VAL A 224 -8.57 -13.66 -5.10
C VAL A 224 -9.89 -13.88 -5.82
N SER A 225 -9.84 -14.54 -6.98
CA SER A 225 -11.03 -14.82 -7.77
C SER A 225 -12.00 -15.77 -7.03
N PRO A 226 -13.31 -15.49 -7.03
CA PRO A 226 -14.30 -16.18 -6.18
C PRO A 226 -14.50 -17.67 -6.49
N ASP A 227 -14.26 -18.10 -7.73
CA ASP A 227 -14.43 -19.50 -8.14
C ASP A 227 -13.18 -20.37 -7.91
N SER A 228 -12.11 -19.78 -7.35
CA SER A 228 -10.84 -20.47 -7.11
C SER A 228 -10.87 -21.39 -5.88
N LYS A 229 -9.96 -22.38 -5.85
CA LYS A 229 -9.69 -23.18 -4.65
C LYS A 229 -9.26 -22.31 -3.48
N ASN A 230 -8.39 -21.33 -3.74
CA ASN A 230 -7.82 -20.44 -2.73
C ASN A 230 -8.91 -19.59 -2.06
N PHE A 231 -9.91 -19.10 -2.81
CA PHE A 231 -11.05 -18.39 -2.23
C PHE A 231 -11.79 -19.24 -1.19
N ARG A 232 -12.11 -20.50 -1.52
CA ARG A 232 -12.82 -21.42 -0.60
C ARG A 232 -12.02 -21.69 0.67
N GLU A 233 -10.70 -21.81 0.54
CA GLU A 233 -9.80 -22.02 1.68
C GLU A 233 -9.68 -20.78 2.55
N LEU A 234 -9.35 -19.63 1.96
CA LEU A 234 -9.19 -18.35 2.64
C LEU A 234 -10.47 -17.89 3.33
N SER A 235 -11.64 -18.14 2.71
CA SER A 235 -12.94 -17.87 3.31
C SER A 235 -13.16 -18.67 4.60
N LYS A 236 -12.71 -19.93 4.66
CA LYS A 236 -12.81 -20.76 5.88
C LYS A 236 -11.83 -20.33 6.96
N GLN A 237 -10.66 -19.83 6.56
CA GLN A 237 -9.63 -19.35 7.47
C GLN A 237 -9.89 -17.93 8.02
N GLY A 238 -10.93 -17.24 7.53
CA GLY A 238 -11.24 -15.86 7.94
C GLY A 238 -10.22 -14.82 7.42
N ALA A 239 -9.51 -15.16 6.34
CA ALA A 239 -8.40 -14.38 5.78
C ALA A 239 -8.82 -13.36 4.70
N LEU A 240 -10.10 -13.30 4.35
CA LEU A 240 -10.65 -12.34 3.39
C LEU A 240 -11.36 -11.19 4.09
N VAL A 241 -11.38 -10.02 3.44
CA VAL A 241 -12.22 -8.90 3.87
C VAL A 241 -13.69 -9.33 3.81
N LEU A 242 -14.39 -9.13 4.92
CA LEU A 242 -15.76 -9.58 5.08
C LEU A 242 -16.76 -8.46 4.78
N ARG A 243 -17.98 -8.84 4.43
CA ARG A 243 -19.13 -7.94 4.41
C ARG A 243 -19.41 -7.43 5.82
N LYS A 244 -20.18 -6.35 5.92
CA LYS A 244 -20.58 -5.69 7.17
C LYS A 244 -21.20 -6.62 8.23
N ASP A 245 -21.89 -7.68 7.80
CA ASP A 245 -22.48 -8.67 8.70
C ASP A 245 -21.46 -9.66 9.28
N ASN A 246 -20.20 -9.58 8.86
CA ASN A 246 -19.08 -10.46 9.20
C ASN A 246 -19.34 -11.95 8.87
N LYS A 247 -20.28 -12.25 7.97
CA LYS A 247 -20.67 -13.64 7.65
C LYS A 247 -20.04 -14.19 6.38
N LYS A 248 -19.77 -13.34 5.40
CA LYS A 248 -19.28 -13.76 4.07
C LYS A 248 -18.15 -12.83 3.59
N PRO A 249 -17.18 -13.35 2.81
CA PRO A 249 -16.26 -12.51 2.07
C PRO A 249 -17.00 -11.50 1.21
N MET A 250 -16.44 -10.31 1.10
CA MET A 250 -16.96 -9.29 0.19
C MET A 250 -16.30 -9.41 -1.18
N LEU A 251 -17.09 -9.25 -2.24
CA LEU A 251 -16.57 -9.09 -3.60
C LEU A 251 -16.52 -7.60 -3.92
N VAL A 252 -15.31 -7.10 -4.20
CA VAL A 252 -15.05 -5.72 -4.59
C VAL A 252 -14.90 -5.63 -6.10
N LYS A 253 -15.41 -4.54 -6.68
CA LYS A 253 -15.07 -4.17 -8.05
C LYS A 253 -13.69 -3.52 -8.04
N TRP A 254 -12.82 -3.96 -8.95
CA TRP A 254 -11.51 -3.37 -9.25
C TRP A 254 -11.32 -3.33 -10.76
N TRP A 255 -10.18 -2.85 -11.27
CA TRP A 255 -10.01 -2.64 -12.71
C TRP A 255 -10.09 -3.92 -13.54
N GLU A 256 -9.79 -5.08 -12.95
CA GLU A 256 -9.89 -6.41 -13.58
C GLU A 256 -11.22 -7.14 -13.31
N GLY A 257 -12.22 -6.46 -12.74
CA GLY A 257 -13.55 -7.02 -12.52
C GLY A 257 -13.91 -7.18 -11.05
N TYR A 258 -14.35 -8.38 -10.63
CA TYR A 258 -14.83 -8.62 -9.26
C TYR A 258 -14.03 -9.73 -8.59
N SER A 259 -13.55 -9.47 -7.37
CA SER A 259 -12.76 -10.45 -6.59
C SER A 259 -12.92 -10.20 -5.09
N ALA A 260 -12.55 -11.18 -4.27
CA ALA A 260 -12.36 -10.94 -2.84
C ALA A 260 -10.97 -10.39 -2.58
N CYS A 261 -10.82 -9.60 -1.52
CA CYS A 261 -9.55 -9.03 -1.10
C CYS A 261 -9.02 -9.78 0.13
N LEU A 262 -7.72 -10.09 0.15
CA LEU A 262 -7.01 -10.57 1.34
C LEU A 262 -7.08 -9.49 2.43
N ASP A 263 -7.46 -9.88 3.64
CA ASP A 263 -7.46 -8.99 4.80
C ASP A 263 -6.06 -8.95 5.44
N LEU A 264 -5.18 -8.15 4.84
CA LEU A 264 -3.77 -8.02 5.26
C LEU A 264 -3.59 -7.38 6.65
N THR A 265 -4.66 -6.93 7.31
CA THR A 265 -4.62 -6.56 8.72
C THR A 265 -4.52 -7.78 9.64
N LYS A 266 -4.84 -8.97 9.12
CA LYS A 266 -4.82 -10.22 9.87
C LYS A 266 -3.54 -11.03 9.60
N PRO A 267 -2.87 -11.54 10.65
CA PRO A 267 -1.70 -12.40 10.49
C PRO A 267 -1.96 -13.64 9.63
N VAL A 268 -3.17 -14.21 9.64
CA VAL A 268 -3.51 -15.38 8.83
C VAL A 268 -3.38 -15.10 7.32
N ALA A 269 -3.87 -13.96 6.83
CA ALA A 269 -3.77 -13.58 5.42
C ALA A 269 -2.32 -13.26 5.03
N VAL A 270 -1.59 -12.53 5.90
CA VAL A 270 -0.18 -12.20 5.69
C VAL A 270 0.68 -13.45 5.61
N ASN A 271 0.46 -14.42 6.51
CA ASN A 271 1.20 -15.68 6.53
C ASN A 271 0.87 -16.54 5.31
N TRP A 272 -0.40 -16.62 4.92
CA TRP A 272 -0.80 -17.31 3.70
C TRP A 272 -0.12 -16.73 2.46
N LEU A 273 -0.19 -15.41 2.27
CA LEU A 273 0.45 -14.74 1.14
C LEU A 273 1.96 -15.02 1.15
N ARG A 274 2.63 -14.88 2.31
CA ARG A 274 4.07 -15.16 2.43
C ARG A 274 4.42 -16.60 2.04
N THR A 275 3.58 -17.58 2.35
CA THR A 275 3.78 -18.97 1.90
C THR A 275 3.72 -19.07 0.39
N GLN A 276 2.68 -18.50 -0.24
CA GLN A 276 2.58 -18.48 -1.71
C GLN A 276 3.80 -17.83 -2.38
N LEU A 277 4.27 -16.70 -1.86
CA LEU A 277 5.46 -16.02 -2.37
C LEU A 277 6.70 -16.91 -2.26
N LYS A 278 6.93 -17.53 -1.10
CA LYS A 278 8.08 -18.44 -0.90
C LYS A 278 8.01 -19.67 -1.82
N ASP A 279 6.82 -20.18 -2.08
CA ASP A 279 6.62 -21.31 -2.98
C ASP A 279 6.96 -20.93 -4.42
N LEU A 280 6.56 -19.73 -4.88
CA LEU A 280 6.96 -19.21 -6.20
C LEU A 280 8.48 -19.08 -6.31
N GLN A 281 9.14 -18.56 -5.27
CA GLN A 281 10.60 -18.47 -5.22
C GLN A 281 11.25 -19.85 -5.29
N LYS A 282 10.78 -20.81 -4.48
CA LYS A 282 11.34 -22.16 -4.41
C LYS A 282 11.10 -22.98 -5.67
N LYS A 283 9.89 -22.90 -6.22
CA LYS A 283 9.45 -23.72 -7.35
C LYS A 283 10.03 -23.22 -8.67
N TYR A 284 10.06 -21.90 -8.86
CA TYR A 284 10.41 -21.29 -10.15
C TYR A 284 11.71 -20.47 -10.14
N GLY A 285 12.18 -20.04 -8.98
CA GLY A 285 13.34 -19.15 -8.88
C GLY A 285 12.99 -17.67 -8.99
N VAL A 286 11.74 -17.27 -8.73
CA VAL A 286 11.34 -15.85 -8.73
C VAL A 286 12.21 -15.06 -7.73
N ASP A 287 12.75 -13.92 -8.15
CA ASP A 287 13.65 -13.08 -7.34
C ASP A 287 12.90 -12.03 -6.50
N GLY A 288 11.69 -11.64 -6.90
CA GLY A 288 10.90 -10.64 -6.17
C GLY A 288 9.48 -10.45 -6.69
N PHE A 289 8.81 -9.43 -6.16
CA PHE A 289 7.38 -9.19 -6.44
C PHE A 289 7.07 -7.69 -6.55
N LYS A 290 6.21 -7.33 -7.50
CA LYS A 290 5.61 -6.00 -7.63
C LYS A 290 4.19 -6.09 -7.07
N PHE A 291 3.93 -5.40 -5.96
CA PHE A 291 2.61 -5.35 -5.32
C PHE A 291 1.80 -4.18 -5.86
N ASP A 292 0.54 -4.44 -6.21
CA ASP A 292 -0.37 -3.46 -6.77
C ASP A 292 -1.78 -3.60 -6.19
N ALA A 293 -2.64 -2.60 -6.40
CA ALA A 293 -4.06 -2.61 -6.03
C ALA A 293 -4.36 -2.76 -4.53
N ALA A 294 -3.41 -2.36 -3.67
CA ALA A 294 -3.53 -2.46 -2.20
C ALA A 294 -3.98 -1.15 -1.55
N ASP A 295 -4.76 -0.33 -2.26
CA ASP A 295 -5.27 0.95 -1.77
C ASP A 295 -6.13 0.77 -0.52
N PHE A 296 -6.06 1.77 0.37
CA PHE A 296 -6.81 1.78 1.64
C PHE A 296 -8.33 1.64 1.43
N ASP A 297 -8.81 2.04 0.25
CA ASP A 297 -10.21 1.94 -0.15
C ASP A 297 -10.73 0.52 -0.05
N PHE A 298 -9.88 -0.50 -0.26
CA PHE A 298 -10.26 -1.91 -0.21
C PHE A 298 -10.43 -2.48 1.21
N TYR A 299 -10.12 -1.69 2.25
CA TYR A 299 -10.00 -2.16 3.63
C TYR A 299 -10.83 -1.36 4.64
N THR A 300 -11.20 -0.13 4.32
CA THR A 300 -11.68 0.83 5.31
C THR A 300 -13.18 1.10 5.21
N LYS A 301 -13.90 0.88 6.31
CA LYS A 301 -15.32 1.27 6.41
C LYS A 301 -15.46 2.78 6.30
N GLY A 302 -16.30 3.22 5.38
CA GLY A 302 -16.53 4.63 5.02
C GLY A 302 -15.72 5.10 3.79
N SER A 303 -14.93 4.24 3.15
CA SER A 303 -14.23 4.56 1.90
C SER A 303 -15.22 4.65 0.72
N PRO A 304 -14.85 5.25 -0.44
CA PRO A 304 -15.66 5.22 -1.66
C PRO A 304 -16.06 3.80 -2.11
N ILE A 305 -15.23 2.79 -1.83
CA ILE A 305 -15.53 1.38 -2.13
C ILE A 305 -16.36 0.73 -0.99
N PHE A 306 -16.32 1.27 0.23
CA PHE A 306 -17.04 0.81 1.41
C PHE A 306 -17.83 1.96 2.08
N PRO A 307 -18.78 2.63 1.41
CA PRO A 307 -19.31 3.91 1.91
C PRO A 307 -20.11 3.83 3.23
N ASN A 308 -20.47 2.63 3.72
CA ASN A 308 -21.44 2.43 4.82
C ASN A 308 -21.07 1.41 5.91
#